data_AF-A0A418QHK5-F1
#
_entry.id   AF-A0A418QHK5-F1
#
_cell.length_a   1.000
_cell.length_b   1.000
_cell.length_c   1.000
_cell.angle_alpha   90.00
_cell.angle_beta   90.00
_cell.angle_gamma   90.00
#
_symmetry.space_group_name_H-M   'P 1'
#
loop_
_entity.id
_entity.type
_entity.pdbx_description
1 polymer ?
#
loop_
_entity_poly.entity_id
_entity_poly.type
_entity_poly.pdbx_seq_one_letter_code
_entity_poly.pdbx_strand_id
1 'polypeptide(L)'
;MLTLEIVVVGSVFLGAALLFFYLTRVVFVAHSVQFDTWAFGQLDAVRAAWPSLTPVVRALTFFASLPWLVAAGLGIPLLLGWRKHRHEAWEVFWAVAGSSLLNQVLKT
;
A
#
# COMPACT_ATOMS: atom_id res chain seq x y z
N MET A 1 9.62 3.43 -28.12
CA MET A 1 9.43 3.92 -26.73
C MET A 1 8.41 3.06 -25.98
N LEU A 2 7.22 2.80 -26.55
CA LEU A 2 6.19 1.94 -25.93
C LEU A 2 6.67 0.53 -25.51
N THR A 3 7.45 -0.16 -26.34
CA THR A 3 7.92 -1.53 -26.02
C THR A 3 8.84 -1.58 -24.81
N LEU A 4 9.70 -0.56 -24.63
CA LEU A 4 10.60 -0.49 -23.47
C LEU A 4 9.81 -0.23 -22.18
N GLU A 5 8.82 0.66 -22.25
CA GLU A 5 7.93 0.98 -21.14
C GLU A 5 7.12 -0.23 -20.68
N ILE A 6 6.56 -1.00 -21.63
CA ILE A 6 5.84 -2.25 -21.33
C ILE A 6 6.77 -3.27 -20.68
N VAL A 7 8.01 -3.40 -21.16
CA VAL A 7 8.98 -4.33 -20.59
C VAL A 7 9.36 -3.93 -19.16
N VAL A 8 9.59 -2.64 -18.91
CA VAL A 8 9.95 -2.13 -17.58
C VAL A 8 8.78 -2.24 -16.61
N VAL A 9 7.60 -1.76 -16.98
CA VAL A 9 6.40 -1.83 -16.12
C VAL A 9 6.01 -3.28 -15.88
N GLY A 10 6.07 -4.12 -16.92
CA GLY A 10 5.79 -5.55 -16.82
C GLY A 10 6.77 -6.30 -15.92
N SER A 11 8.07 -6.01 -16.01
CA SER A 11 9.07 -6.65 -15.15
C SER A 11 8.97 -6.21 -13.70
N VAL A 12 8.68 -4.93 -13.45
CA VAL A 12 8.40 -4.40 -12.10
C VAL A 12 7.14 -5.06 -11.53
N PHE A 13 6.07 -5.17 -12.33
CA PHE A 13 4.84 -5.83 -11.91
C PHE A 13 5.07 -7.31 -11.57
N LEU A 14 5.74 -8.06 -12.44
CA LEU A 14 6.06 -9.46 -12.20
C LEU A 14 6.99 -9.64 -10.99
N GLY A 15 8.00 -8.78 -10.85
CA GLY A 15 8.91 -8.77 -9.71
C GLY A 15 8.16 -8.52 -8.40
N ALA A 16 7.28 -7.53 -8.37
CA ALA A 16 6.44 -7.23 -7.21
C ALA A 16 5.49 -8.37 -6.88
N ALA A 17 4.85 -8.99 -7.89
CA ALA A 17 3.96 -10.13 -7.70
C ALA A 17 4.70 -11.36 -7.15
N LEU A 18 5.84 -11.72 -7.73
CA LEU A 18 6.68 -12.83 -7.26
C LEU A 18 7.20 -12.59 -5.84
N LEU A 19 7.65 -11.36 -5.55
CA LEU A 19 8.09 -10.98 -4.22
C LEU A 19 6.94 -11.07 -3.22
N PHE A 20 5.74 -10.63 -3.59
CA PHE A 20 4.55 -10.73 -2.76
C PHE A 20 4.22 -12.20 -2.42
N PHE A 21 4.17 -13.08 -3.42
CA PHE A 21 3.93 -14.52 -3.20
C PHE A 21 5.05 -15.21 -2.42
N TYR A 22 6.30 -14.77 -2.60
CA TYR A 22 7.42 -15.27 -1.82
C TYR A 22 7.29 -14.87 -0.35
N LEU A 23 6.99 -13.59 -0.07
CA LEU A 23 6.79 -13.09 1.29
C LEU A 23 5.61 -13.78 1.98
N THR A 24 4.47 -13.95 1.30
CA THR A 24 3.34 -14.68 1.89
C THR A 24 3.73 -16.12 2.21
N ARG A 25 4.45 -16.83 1.32
CA ARG A 25 4.97 -18.16 1.63
C ARG A 25 5.89 -18.15 2.86
N VAL A 26 6.83 -17.21 2.96
CA VAL A 26 7.76 -17.13 4.10
C VAL A 26 6.99 -16.89 5.40
N VAL A 27 6.06 -15.94 5.40
CA VAL A 27 5.27 -15.60 6.59
C VAL A 27 4.36 -16.77 7.00
N PHE A 28 3.59 -17.34 6.07
CA PHE A 28 2.59 -18.37 6.38
C PHE A 28 3.16 -19.78 6.55
N VAL A 29 4.24 -20.14 5.84
CA VAL A 29 4.82 -21.49 5.90
C VAL A 29 5.98 -21.56 6.89
N ALA A 30 6.86 -20.57 6.91
CA ALA A 30 8.06 -20.61 7.76
C ALA A 30 7.82 -20.04 9.17
N HIS A 31 6.61 -19.55 9.48
CA HIS A 31 6.26 -18.96 10.78
C HIS A 31 7.35 -17.98 11.24
N SER A 32 7.67 -16.97 10.41
CA SER A 32 8.73 -15.97 10.65
C SER A 32 8.43 -15.00 11.81
N VAL A 33 7.65 -15.43 12.79
CA VAL A 33 7.30 -14.70 14.03
C VAL A 33 8.56 -14.21 14.73
N GLN A 34 9.69 -14.91 14.60
CA GLN A 34 10.95 -14.51 15.23
C GLN A 34 11.52 -13.22 14.64
N PHE A 35 11.46 -13.03 13.31
CA PHE A 35 11.89 -11.79 12.68
C PHE A 35 10.92 -10.64 13.01
N ASP A 36 9.62 -10.91 12.96
CA ASP A 36 8.59 -9.92 13.30
C ASP A 36 8.73 -9.47 14.76
N THR A 37 8.94 -10.41 15.69
CA THR A 37 9.13 -10.11 17.12
C THR A 37 10.39 -9.28 17.37
N TRP A 38 11.49 -9.61 16.69
CA TRP A 38 12.72 -8.82 16.76
C TRP A 38 12.52 -7.40 16.22
N ALA A 39 11.88 -7.26 15.06
CA ALA A 39 11.60 -5.98 14.44
C ALA A 39 10.66 -5.11 15.31
N PHE A 40 9.60 -5.71 15.86
CA PHE A 40 8.71 -5.03 16.81
C PHE A 40 9.44 -4.58 18.07
N GLY A 41 10.30 -5.43 18.64
CA GLY A 41 11.11 -5.07 19.81
C GLY A 41 12.02 -3.85 19.56
N GLN A 42 12.60 -3.74 18.36
CA GLN A 42 13.42 -2.59 17.99
C GLN A 42 12.58 -1.30 17.88
N LEU A 43 11.39 -1.38 17.29
CA LEU A 43 10.47 -0.23 17.18
C LEU A 43 9.93 0.19 18.55
N ASP A 44 9.68 -0.76 19.45
CA ASP A 44 9.26 -0.48 20.83
C ASP A 44 10.37 0.22 21.62
N ALA A 45 11.63 -0.16 21.42
CA ALA A 45 12.77 0.54 22.02
C ALA A 45 12.86 2.00 21.55
N VAL A 46 12.63 2.26 20.24
CA VAL A 46 12.57 3.63 19.69
C VAL A 46 11.39 4.41 20.26
N ARG A 47 10.22 3.77 20.36
CA ARG A 47 9.02 4.38 20.93
C ARG A 47 9.21 4.74 22.41
N ALA A 48 9.89 3.90 23.18
CA ALA A 48 10.22 4.15 24.57
C ALA A 48 11.24 5.29 24.72
N ALA A 49 12.23 5.36 23.84
CA ALA A 49 13.23 6.42 23.85
C ALA A 49 12.68 7.78 23.37
N TRP A 50 11.69 7.79 22.47
CA TRP A 50 11.12 8.99 21.85
C TRP A 50 9.58 8.96 21.82
N PRO A 51 8.91 9.03 22.98
CA PRO A 51 7.44 8.90 23.05
C PRO A 51 6.70 10.00 22.28
N SER A 52 7.31 11.17 22.12
CA SER A 52 6.81 12.31 21.34
C SER A 52 6.70 12.05 19.83
N LEU A 53 7.36 11.01 19.29
CA LEU A 53 7.18 10.60 17.89
C LEU A 53 5.85 9.90 17.64
N THR A 54 5.24 9.30 18.67
CA THR A 54 3.96 8.58 18.56
C THR A 54 2.85 9.41 17.90
N PRO A 55 2.56 10.65 18.33
CA PRO A 55 1.52 11.47 17.68
C PRO A 55 1.85 11.80 16.22
N VAL A 56 3.12 12.05 15.88
CA VAL A 56 3.56 12.33 14.50
C VAL A 56 3.35 11.11 13.61
N VAL A 57 3.79 9.94 14.07
CA VAL A 57 3.61 8.67 13.36
C VAL A 57 2.11 8.34 13.21
N ARG A 58 1.28 8.60 14.23
CA ARG A 58 -0.18 8.45 14.14
C ARG A 58 -0.81 9.39 13.11
N ALA A 59 -0.36 10.64 13.04
CA ALA A 59 -0.84 11.58 12.03
C ALA A 59 -0.44 11.14 10.61
N LEU A 60 0.76 10.60 10.42
CA LEU A 60 1.20 10.07 9.12
C LEU A 60 0.44 8.79 8.73
N THR A 61 0.24 7.87 9.68
CA THR A 61 -0.50 6.63 9.43
C THR A 61 -2.00 6.86 9.23
N PHE A 62 -2.56 7.99 9.68
CA PHE A 62 -3.92 8.38 9.34
C PHE A 62 -4.15 8.46 7.82
N PHE A 63 -3.17 8.93 7.05
CA PHE A 63 -3.26 8.96 5.58
C PHE A 63 -3.27 7.55 4.94
N ALA A 64 -2.80 6.53 5.65
CA ALA A 64 -2.89 5.14 5.22
C ALA A 64 -4.13 4.42 5.80
N SER A 65 -4.97 5.13 6.56
CA SER A 65 -6.17 4.55 7.14
C SER A 65 -7.24 4.30 6.09
N LEU A 66 -8.04 3.25 6.28
CA LEU A 66 -9.16 2.91 5.41
C LEU A 66 -10.11 4.09 5.15
N PRO A 67 -10.59 4.85 6.16
CA PRO A 67 -11.49 5.98 5.89
C PRO A 67 -10.82 7.08 5.05
N TRP A 68 -9.53 7.36 5.27
CA TRP A 68 -8.82 8.32 4.43
C TRP A 68 -8.62 7.81 3.02
N LEU A 69 -8.24 6.54 2.84
CA LEU A 69 -8.06 5.93 1.51
C LEU A 69 -9.37 5.89 0.73
N VAL A 70 -10.51 5.65 1.39
CA VAL A 70 -11.84 5.74 0.76
C VAL A 70 -12.15 7.20 0.38
N ALA A 71 -11.91 8.15 1.28
CA ALA A 71 -12.13 9.57 1.00
C ALA A 71 -11.26 10.08 -0.15
N ALA A 72 -9.98 9.71 -0.18
CA ALA A 72 -9.05 10.05 -1.25
C ALA A 72 -9.38 9.30 -2.55
N GLY A 73 -9.72 8.01 -2.45
CA GLY A 73 -10.06 7.15 -3.58
C GLY A 73 -11.32 7.56 -4.32
N LEU A 74 -12.26 8.22 -3.64
CA LEU A 74 -13.44 8.82 -4.25
C LEU A 74 -13.22 10.30 -4.58
N GLY A 75 -12.59 11.05 -3.68
CA GLY A 75 -12.39 12.49 -3.79
C GLY A 75 -11.45 12.89 -4.93
N ILE A 76 -10.37 12.16 -5.15
CA ILE A 76 -9.39 12.45 -6.21
C ILE A 76 -10.03 12.28 -7.60
N PRO A 77 -10.65 11.14 -7.95
CA PRO A 77 -11.38 10.99 -9.22
C PRO A 77 -12.47 12.04 -9.42
N LEU A 78 -13.19 12.39 -8.35
CA LEU A 78 -14.30 13.35 -8.42
C LEU A 78 -13.79 14.78 -8.68
N LEU A 79 -12.67 15.17 -8.08
CA LEU A 79 -11.97 16.43 -8.36
C LEU A 79 -11.42 16.49 -9.79
N LEU A 80 -10.81 15.40 -10.27
CA LEU A 80 -10.31 15.30 -11.66
C LEU A 80 -11.46 15.37 -12.67
N GLY A 81 -12.57 14.68 -12.40
CA GLY A 81 -13.78 14.73 -13.20
C GLY A 81 -14.39 16.13 -13.26
N TRP A 82 -14.37 16.88 -12.15
CA TRP A 82 -14.81 18.27 -12.11
C TRP A 82 -13.91 19.20 -12.93
N ARG A 83 -12.60 18.93 -12.98
CA ARG A 83 -11.64 19.62 -13.85
C ARG A 83 -11.63 19.16 -15.31
N LYS A 84 -12.63 18.36 -15.74
CA LYS A 84 -12.78 17.78 -17.10
C LYS A 84 -11.69 16.77 -17.51
N HIS A 85 -10.86 16.30 -16.57
CA HIS A 85 -9.89 15.21 -16.77
C HIS A 85 -10.57 13.85 -16.52
N ARG A 86 -11.52 13.50 -17.41
CA ARG A 86 -12.40 12.34 -17.22
C ARG A 86 -11.69 11.00 -17.41
N HIS A 87 -10.68 10.93 -18.27
CA HIS A 87 -9.92 9.70 -18.50
C HIS A 87 -9.03 9.38 -17.29
N GLU A 88 -8.30 10.37 -16.83
CA GLU A 88 -7.39 10.26 -15.69
C GLU A 88 -8.17 9.97 -14.40
N ALA A 89 -9.37 10.56 -14.24
CA ALA A 89 -10.27 10.24 -13.14
C ALA A 89 -10.65 8.75 -13.09
N TRP A 90 -10.96 8.14 -14.24
CA TRP A 90 -11.31 6.73 -14.31
C TRP A 90 -10.12 5.81 -14.06
N GLU A 91 -8.95 6.13 -14.60
CA GLU A 91 -7.72 5.38 -14.35
C GLU A 91 -7.37 5.35 -12.86
N VAL A 92 -7.42 6.50 -12.19
CA VAL A 92 -7.17 6.60 -10.75
C VAL A 92 -8.24 5.84 -9.96
N PHE A 93 -9.51 5.98 -10.32
CA PHE A 93 -10.59 5.27 -9.65
C PHE A 93 -10.41 3.75 -9.73
N TRP A 94 -10.13 3.22 -10.93
CA TRP A 94 -9.93 1.78 -11.14
C TRP A 94 -8.67 1.25 -10.46
N ALA A 95 -7.59 2.03 -10.44
CA ALA A 95 -6.37 1.65 -9.71
C ALA A 95 -6.61 1.54 -8.20
N VAL A 96 -7.32 2.51 -7.61
CA VAL A 96 -7.65 2.51 -6.17
C VAL A 96 -8.68 1.43 -5.84
N ALA A 97 -9.73 1.28 -6.65
CA ALA A 97 -10.75 0.25 -6.45
C ALA A 97 -10.14 -1.16 -6.58
N GLY A 98 -9.36 -1.41 -7.62
CA GLY A 98 -8.70 -2.69 -7.85
C GLY A 98 -7.71 -3.05 -6.76
N SER A 99 -6.85 -2.12 -6.33
CA SER A 99 -5.92 -2.35 -5.23
C SER A 99 -6.63 -2.60 -3.90
N SER A 100 -7.70 -1.86 -3.60
CA SER A 100 -8.49 -2.04 -2.39
C SER A 100 -9.21 -3.39 -2.36
N LEU A 101 -9.84 -3.78 -3.47
CA LEU A 101 -10.51 -5.08 -3.60
C LEU A 101 -9.52 -6.24 -3.49
N LEU A 102 -8.40 -6.17 -4.21
CA LEU A 102 -7.36 -7.20 -4.12
C LEU A 102 -6.82 -7.33 -2.69
N ASN A 103 -6.55 -6.21 -2.03
CA ASN A 103 -6.10 -6.17 -0.64
C ASN A 103 -7.13 -6.75 0.33
N GLN A 104 -8.43 -6.52 0.11
CA GLN A 104 -9.48 -7.13 0.92
C GLN A 104 -9.55 -8.64 0.70
N VAL A 105 -9.57 -9.10 -0.56
CA VAL A 105 -9.58 -10.53 -0.89
C VAL A 105 -8.39 -11.27 -0.29
N LEU A 106 -7.20 -10.66 -0.29
CA LEU A 106 -6.00 -11.26 0.32
C LEU A 106 -6.02 -11.30 1.85
N LYS A 107 -6.84 -10.44 2.49
CA LYS A 107 -7.00 -10.36 3.94
C LYS A 107 -8.20 -11.13 4.46
N THR A 108 -9.10 -11.58 3.58
CA THR A 108 -10.29 -12.36 3.93
C THR A 108 -9.96 -13.85 3.89
#